data_AF-A0A7V7E4U0-F1
#
_entry.id   AF-A0A7V7E4U0-F1
#
_cell.length_a   1.000
_cell.length_b   1.000
_cell.length_c   1.000
_cell.angle_alpha   90.00
_cell.angle_beta   90.00
_cell.angle_gamma   90.00
#
_symmetry.space_group_name_H-M   'P 1'
#
loop_
_entity.id
_entity.type
_entity.pdbx_description
1 polymer ?
#
loop_
_entity_poly.entity_id
_entity_poly.type
_entity_poly.pdbx_seq_one_letter_code
_entity_poly.pdbx_strand_id
1 'polypeptide(L)'
;MTLFSLRISDDIKEEASRQANALGISLNQFFAGAIASRVGAQSEAGRYFAARAARVPPGTAKEVLSRIGQNVLPRDDDRID
;
A
#
# COMPACT_ATOMS: atom_id res chain seq x y z
N MET A 1 19.63 -9.12 17.17
CA MET A 1 18.62 -9.62 16.21
C MET A 1 17.58 -10.40 16.99
N THR A 2 16.30 -10.10 16.80
CA THR A 2 15.20 -10.86 17.42
C THR A 2 14.76 -11.98 16.48
N LEU A 3 14.55 -13.18 17.02
CA LEU A 3 14.03 -14.32 16.27
C LEU A 3 12.50 -14.25 16.28
N PHE A 4 11.87 -14.25 15.10
CA PHE A 4 10.42 -14.30 14.97
C PHE A 4 10.01 -15.58 14.25
N SER A 5 9.18 -16.39 14.90
CA SER A 5 8.66 -17.62 14.32
C SER A 5 7.34 -17.32 13.60
N LEU A 6 7.35 -17.44 12.27
CA LEU A 6 6.19 -17.17 11.43
C LEU A 6 5.44 -18.48 11.17
N ARG A 7 4.14 -18.50 11.47
CA ARG A 7 3.24 -19.57 11.03
C ARG A 7 2.61 -19.17 9.71
N ILE A 8 2.75 -20.03 8.70
CA ILE A 8 2.13 -19.88 7.38
C ILE A 8 1.58 -21.23 6.95
N SER A 9 0.58 -21.20 6.07
CA SER A 9 0.06 -22.40 5.41
C SER A 9 1.13 -23.05 4.55
N ASP A 10 1.07 -24.38 4.42
CA ASP A 10 2.06 -25.15 3.67
C ASP A 10 2.12 -24.74 2.20
N ASP A 11 0.97 -24.50 1.55
CA ASP A 11 0.88 -24.05 0.16
C ASP A 11 1.68 -22.76 -0.09
N ILE A 12 1.58 -21.80 0.83
CA ILE A 12 2.29 -20.52 0.73
C ILE A 12 3.80 -20.72 0.92
N LYS A 13 4.18 -21.59 1.84
CA LYS A 13 5.59 -21.93 2.08
C LYS A 13 6.21 -22.59 0.86
N GLU A 14 5.47 -23.48 0.23
CA GLU A 14 5.91 -24.23 -0.95
C GLU A 14 6.10 -23.29 -2.14
N GLU A 15 5.14 -22.39 -2.37
CA GLU A 15 5.24 -21.40 -3.43
C GLU A 15 6.37 -20.39 -3.20
N ALA A 16 6.52 -19.88 -1.98
CA ALA A 16 7.64 -19.01 -1.63
C ALA A 16 8.99 -19.72 -1.80
N SER A 17 9.06 -21.02 -1.51
CA SER A 17 10.27 -21.82 -1.73
C SER A 17 10.58 -21.99 -3.22
N ARG A 18 9.56 -22.22 -4.05
CA ARG A 18 9.70 -22.28 -5.52
C ARG A 18 10.29 -20.97 -6.06
N GLN A 19 9.77 -19.83 -5.62
CA GLN A 19 10.24 -18.51 -6.04
C GLN A 19 11.64 -18.20 -5.52
N ALA A 20 11.95 -18.53 -4.26
CA ALA A 20 13.28 -18.37 -3.70
C ALA A 20 14.33 -19.19 -4.47
N ASN A 21 14.01 -20.44 -4.80
CA ASN A 21 14.86 -21.31 -5.61
C ASN A 21 15.08 -20.76 -7.02
N ALA A 22 14.02 -20.23 -7.67
CA ALA A 22 14.13 -19.60 -8.98
C ALA A 22 15.06 -18.37 -8.97
N LEU A 23 15.14 -17.67 -7.84
CA LEU A 23 16.03 -16.54 -7.61
C LEU A 23 17.41 -16.94 -7.08
N GLY A 24 17.66 -18.22 -6.81
CA GLY A 24 18.92 -18.71 -6.26
C GLY A 24 19.21 -18.26 -4.83
N ILE A 25 18.19 -17.93 -4.04
CA ILE A 25 18.32 -17.43 -2.66
C ILE A 25 17.62 -18.34 -1.66
N SER A 26 17.99 -18.23 -0.38
CA SER A 26 17.27 -18.94 0.68
C SER A 26 15.87 -18.37 0.91
N LEU A 27 14.96 -19.20 1.41
CA LEU A 27 13.60 -18.78 1.78
C LEU A 27 13.60 -17.62 2.79
N ASN A 28 14.53 -17.60 3.74
CA ASN A 28 14.66 -16.51 4.71
C ASN A 28 15.10 -15.19 4.05
N GLN A 29 16.01 -15.24 3.07
CA GLN A 29 16.40 -14.06 2.30
C GLN A 29 15.25 -13.55 1.44
N PHE A 30 14.47 -14.46 0.85
CA PHE A 30 13.26 -14.13 0.12
C PHE A 30 12.25 -13.38 1.01
N PHE A 31 11.95 -13.92 2.20
CA PHE A 31 11.06 -13.24 3.15
C PHE A 31 11.61 -11.89 3.64
N ALA A 32 12.90 -11.82 3.95
CA ALA A 32 13.54 -10.57 4.36
C ALA A 32 13.43 -9.50 3.27
N GLY A 33 13.65 -9.86 2.00
CA GLY A 33 13.49 -8.98 0.85
C GLY A 33 12.05 -8.51 0.65
N ALA A 34 11.08 -9.43 0.76
CA ALA A 34 9.67 -9.09 0.66
C ALA A 34 9.23 -8.11 1.76
N ILE A 35 9.66 -8.34 3.01
CA ILE A 35 9.38 -7.44 4.14
C ILE A 35 10.05 -6.08 3.91
N ALA A 36 11.32 -6.06 3.52
CA ALA A 36 12.05 -4.82 3.25
C ALA A 36 11.39 -3.99 2.14
N SER A 37 10.96 -4.64 1.05
CA SER A 37 10.23 -4.00 -0.04
C SER A 37 8.92 -3.37 0.46
N ARG A 38 8.13 -4.12 1.23
CA ARG A 38 6.84 -3.63 1.76
C ARG A 38 7.04 -2.46 2.73
N VAL A 39 7.98 -2.59 3.67
CA VAL A 39 8.28 -1.54 4.65
C VAL A 39 8.83 -0.30 3.95
N GLY A 40 9.74 -0.47 2.99
CA GLY A 40 10.31 0.62 2.21
C GLY A 40 9.23 1.37 1.42
N ALA A 41 8.36 0.65 0.71
CA ALA A 41 7.26 1.24 -0.05
C ALA A 41 6.29 2.02 0.85
N GLN A 42 5.93 1.46 2.01
CA GLN A 42 5.04 2.15 2.97
C GLN A 42 5.71 3.38 3.60
N SER A 43 6.98 3.26 3.98
CA SER A 43 7.76 4.38 4.55
C SER A 43 7.92 5.51 3.55
N GLU A 44 8.26 5.21 2.29
CA GLU A 44 8.42 6.22 1.24
C GLU A 44 7.10 6.87 0.87
N ALA A 45 6.01 6.10 0.77
CA ALA A 45 4.68 6.66 0.57
C ALA A 45 4.31 7.62 1.71
N GLY A 46 4.51 7.20 2.96
CA GLY A 46 4.28 8.04 4.14
C GLY A 46 5.11 9.33 4.12
N ARG A 47 6.41 9.22 3.81
CA ARG A 47 7.32 10.37 3.69
C ARG A 47 6.87 11.34 2.60
N TYR A 48 6.51 10.81 1.42
CA TYR A 48 6.02 11.61 0.31
C TYR A 48 4.73 12.35 0.67
N PHE A 49 3.73 11.65 1.22
CA PHE A 49 2.46 12.27 1.59
C PHE A 49 2.62 13.28 2.73
N ALA A 50 3.47 13.02 3.72
CA ALA A 50 3.76 13.97 4.79
C ALA A 50 4.41 15.25 4.24
N ALA A 51 5.43 15.11 3.38
CA ALA A 51 6.09 16.25 2.74
C ALA A 51 5.13 17.05 1.84
N ARG A 52 4.22 16.38 1.14
CA ARG A 52 3.20 17.02 0.32
C ARG A 52 2.14 17.73 1.17
N ALA A 53 1.67 17.10 2.24
CA ALA A 53 0.68 17.67 3.16
C ALA A 53 1.20 18.94 3.84
N ALA A 54 2.49 18.98 4.21
CA ALA A 54 3.12 20.17 4.80
C ALA A 54 3.10 21.42 3.89
N ARG A 55 2.90 21.25 2.58
CA ARG A 55 2.88 22.34 1.60
C ARG A 55 1.48 22.86 1.29
N VAL A 56 0.43 22.25 1.85
CA VAL A 56 -0.96 22.60 1.54
C VAL A 56 -1.65 23.13 2.80
N PRO A 57 -2.37 24.26 2.73
CA PRO A 57 -3.18 24.74 3.85
C PRO A 57 -4.21 23.68 4.28
N PRO A 58 -4.35 23.40 5.59
CA PRO A 58 -5.42 22.56 6.09
C PRO A 58 -6.78 23.10 5.62
N GLY A 59 -7.62 22.23 5.06
CA GLY A 59 -8.98 22.61 4.64
C GLY A 59 -9.15 22.94 3.16
N THR A 60 -8.08 23.18 2.38
CA THR A 60 -8.20 23.42 0.92
C THR A 60 -8.92 22.28 0.20
N ALA A 61 -8.69 21.03 0.61
CA ALA A 61 -9.41 19.88 0.07
C ALA A 61 -10.92 19.96 0.32
N LYS A 62 -11.34 20.40 1.52
CA LYS A 62 -12.76 20.58 1.85
C LYS A 62 -13.38 21.73 1.04
N GLU A 63 -12.64 22.80 0.81
CA GLU A 63 -13.09 23.92 -0.04
C GLU A 63 -13.22 23.55 -1.52
N VAL A 64 -12.37 22.65 -2.03
CA VAL A 64 -12.52 22.15 -3.40
C VAL A 64 -13.71 21.20 -3.48
N LEU A 65 -13.82 20.26 -2.54
CA LEU A 65 -14.94 19.31 -2.49
C LEU A 65 -16.28 20.02 -2.31
N SER A 66 -16.34 21.11 -1.54
CA SER A 66 -17.58 21.86 -1.35
C SER A 66 -18.08 22.52 -2.64
N ARG A 67 -17.22 22.73 -3.65
CA ARG A 67 -17.59 23.29 -4.95
C ARG A 67 -18.06 22.23 -5.95
N ILE A 68 -17.71 20.96 -5.73
CA ILE A 68 -18.06 19.87 -6.65
C ILE A 68 -19.53 19.51 -6.45
N GLY A 69 -20.29 19.43 -7.55
CA GLY A 69 -21.71 19.04 -7.52
C GLY A 69 -22.67 20.13 -7.06
N GLN A 70 -22.19 21.34 -6.76
CA GLN A 70 -23.10 22.46 -6.53
C GLN A 70 -23.82 22.81 -7.84
N ASN A 71 -25.15 22.72 -7.83
CA ASN A 71 -26.03 23.01 -8.96
C ASN A 71 -25.83 22.12 -10.21
N VAL A 72 -25.21 20.95 -10.07
CA VAL A 72 -25.18 19.93 -11.13
C VAL A 72 -26.06 18.78 -10.68
N LEU A 73 -27.19 18.60 -11.37
CA LEU A 73 -28.03 17.43 -11.17
C LEU A 73 -27.20 16.17 -11.51
N PRO A 74 -27.27 15.11 -10.69
CA PRO A 74 -26.71 13.80 -11.05
C PRO A 74 -27.21 13.41 -12.45
N ARG A 75 -26.34 12.85 -13.27
CA ARG A 75 -26.74 12.30 -14.56
C ARG A 75 -27.61 11.06 -14.32
N ASP A 76 -28.42 10.70 -15.30
CA ASP A 76 -29.31 9.54 -15.16
C ASP A 76 -28.55 8.22 -14.93
N ASP A 77 -27.28 8.14 -15.35
CA ASP A 77 -26.36 7.02 -15.13
C ASP A 77 -25.59 7.06 -13.81
N ASP A 78 -25.71 8.14 -13.02
CA ASP A 78 -25.14 8.27 -11.66
C ASP A 78 -26.03 7.64 -10.57
N ARG A 79 -27.17 7.02 -10.95
CA ARG A 79 -28.12 6.41 -10.01
C ARG A 79 -27.55 5.12 -9.42
N ILE A 80 -27.81 4.93 -8.12
CA ILE A 80 -27.36 3.79 -7.32
C ILE A 80 -28.60 2.96 -6.93
N ASP A 81 -29.37 2.55 -7.93
CA ASP A 81 -30.44 1.56 -7.79
C ASP A 81 -29.89 0.14 -7.61
#